data_AF-A0A8G0P6Q4-F1
#
_entry.id   AF-A0A8G0P6Q4-F1
#
_cell.length_a   1.000
_cell.length_b   1.000
_cell.length_c   1.000
_cell.angle_alpha   90.00
_cell.angle_beta   90.00
_cell.angle_gamma   90.00
#
_symmetry.space_group_name_H-M   'P 1'
#
loop_
_entity.id
_entity.type
_entity.pdbx_description
1 polymer ?
#
loop_
_entity_poly.entity_id
_entity_poly.type
_entity_poly.pdbx_seq_one_letter_code
_entity_poly.pdbx_strand_id
1 'polypeptide(L)'
;MQADIETTESGYWGGLIINGKAKLSDATPTGSTEINSAYTYGGNDDTDNSGIIRYLILNNTGAKSSANIEHNGLTLNGVGNGTIIENVFVKNCADDGVEFFGGTVDIKNILCVNTDDDMFDYTQGWRGTLDNAYGIWEKGFTSTEADPRGLEGDGNLDGNAPTCGLQSDNNIKNLTIDLKIDLVTANDITKQMMDVFMIRRSAKSNIANALVKGTGYVVTLLNMNDKKGAGNPNSNINVNIKDLTTAPGKEINGTGILNKNETNIGADKTAFNWTKYAF
;
A
#
# COMPACT_ATOMS: atom_id res chain seq x y z
N MET A 1 -17.09 9.39 1.97
CA MET A 1 -17.97 8.23 1.90
C MET A 1 -17.80 7.45 3.19
N GLN A 2 -18.89 7.27 3.91
CA GLN A 2 -18.98 6.49 5.14
C GLN A 2 -20.38 5.87 5.19
N ALA A 3 -20.55 4.80 5.93
CA ALA A 3 -21.88 4.24 6.16
C ALA A 3 -22.76 5.22 6.95
N ASP A 4 -24.06 5.22 6.63
CA ASP A 4 -25.08 6.09 7.24
C ASP A 4 -25.58 5.54 8.58
N ILE A 5 -24.65 5.16 9.46
CA ILE A 5 -24.89 4.64 10.81
C ILE A 5 -23.79 5.15 11.74
N GLU A 6 -24.16 5.63 12.93
CA GLU A 6 -23.26 6.32 13.86
C GLU A 6 -22.18 5.41 14.49
N THR A 7 -22.44 4.10 14.63
CA THR A 7 -21.53 3.13 15.26
C THR A 7 -21.03 2.11 14.25
N THR A 8 -20.25 2.56 13.27
CA THR A 8 -19.65 1.68 12.25
C THR A 8 -18.24 1.30 12.66
N GLU A 9 -17.94 0.01 12.58
CA GLU A 9 -16.62 -0.57 12.85
C GLU A 9 -15.83 -0.74 11.54
N SER A 10 -14.54 -1.02 11.63
CA SER A 10 -13.72 -1.37 10.48
C SER A 10 -14.37 -2.51 9.69
N GLY A 11 -14.31 -2.48 8.35
CA GLY A 11 -14.90 -3.54 7.53
C GLY A 11 -16.42 -3.48 7.35
N TYR A 12 -17.06 -2.35 7.65
CA TYR A 12 -18.52 -2.24 7.54
C TYR A 12 -19.02 -2.29 6.09
N TRP A 13 -18.22 -1.81 5.14
CA TRP A 13 -18.53 -1.83 3.71
C TRP A 13 -17.27 -1.98 2.87
N GLY A 14 -17.43 -2.32 1.58
CA GLY A 14 -16.33 -2.78 0.74
C GLY A 14 -15.39 -1.73 0.12
N GLY A 15 -15.52 -0.44 0.45
CA GLY A 15 -14.68 0.59 -0.17
C GLY A 15 -14.99 0.88 -1.64
N LEU A 16 -14.06 1.55 -2.33
CA LEU A 16 -14.20 1.97 -3.72
C LEU A 16 -13.33 1.11 -4.64
N ILE A 17 -13.94 0.51 -5.67
CA ILE A 17 -13.26 -0.27 -6.69
C ILE A 17 -13.36 0.44 -8.04
N ILE A 18 -12.23 0.59 -8.75
CA ILE A 18 -12.18 1.13 -10.11
C ILE A 18 -11.57 0.09 -11.04
N ASN A 19 -12.35 -0.36 -12.02
CA ASN A 19 -11.90 -1.27 -13.07
C ASN A 19 -11.54 -0.50 -14.33
N GLY A 20 -10.25 -0.44 -14.65
CA GLY A 20 -9.69 0.18 -15.85
C GLY A 20 -9.30 -0.83 -16.93
N LYS A 21 -8.61 -0.33 -17.96
CA LYS A 21 -8.23 -1.09 -19.16
C LYS A 21 -6.72 -1.14 -19.43
N ALA A 22 -5.90 -0.73 -18.47
CA ALA A 22 -4.46 -0.78 -18.55
C ALA A 22 -3.90 -2.19 -18.37
N LYS A 23 -2.62 -2.37 -18.71
CA LYS A 23 -1.99 -3.69 -18.72
C LYS A 23 -1.78 -4.25 -17.31
N LEU A 24 -1.85 -5.58 -17.22
CA LEU A 24 -1.53 -6.38 -16.04
C LEU A 24 -0.30 -7.25 -16.31
N SER A 25 0.34 -7.75 -15.26
CA SER A 25 1.39 -8.78 -15.33
C SER A 25 0.81 -10.19 -15.49
N ASP A 26 0.00 -10.39 -16.51
CA ASP A 26 -0.63 -11.67 -16.82
C ASP A 26 -0.31 -12.07 -18.27
N ALA A 27 -0.30 -13.37 -18.54
CA ALA A 27 -0.27 -13.93 -19.88
C ALA A 27 -1.54 -13.55 -20.66
N THR A 28 -2.65 -13.30 -19.95
CA THR A 28 -3.87 -12.76 -20.54
C THR A 28 -3.96 -11.25 -20.32
N PRO A 29 -4.64 -10.51 -21.22
CA PRO A 29 -4.73 -9.05 -21.09
C PRO A 29 -5.69 -8.59 -19.98
N THR A 30 -6.43 -9.48 -19.33
CA THR A 30 -7.54 -9.11 -18.43
C THR A 30 -7.59 -10.00 -17.19
N GLY A 31 -7.80 -9.40 -16.02
CA GLY A 31 -8.05 -10.07 -14.75
C GLY A 31 -9.52 -10.03 -14.34
N SER A 32 -9.84 -10.64 -13.21
CA SER A 32 -11.18 -10.61 -12.61
C SER A 32 -11.10 -10.07 -11.19
N THR A 33 -12.10 -9.28 -10.77
CA THR A 33 -12.11 -8.71 -9.41
C THR A 33 -12.23 -9.82 -8.38
N GLU A 34 -11.59 -9.64 -7.22
CA GLU A 34 -11.63 -10.60 -6.13
C GLU A 34 -13.03 -10.78 -5.56
N ILE A 35 -13.80 -9.69 -5.51
CA ILE A 35 -15.16 -9.66 -4.96
C ILE A 35 -16.14 -10.47 -5.80
N ASN A 36 -15.98 -10.45 -7.12
CA ASN A 36 -16.83 -11.20 -8.03
C ASN A 36 -16.14 -11.39 -9.38
N SER A 37 -15.91 -12.65 -9.75
CA SER A 37 -15.22 -13.00 -10.99
C SER A 37 -16.00 -12.64 -12.27
N ALA A 38 -17.28 -12.27 -12.18
CA ALA A 38 -18.05 -11.76 -13.31
C ALA A 38 -17.62 -10.33 -13.71
N TYR A 39 -16.99 -9.57 -12.81
CA TYR A 39 -16.45 -8.25 -13.14
C TYR A 39 -14.98 -8.40 -13.52
N THR A 40 -14.66 -7.95 -14.72
CA THR A 40 -13.31 -8.03 -15.30
C THR A 40 -12.67 -6.65 -15.39
N TYR A 41 -11.35 -6.63 -15.45
CA TYR A 41 -10.54 -5.43 -15.59
C TYR A 41 -9.27 -5.73 -16.37
N GLY A 42 -8.51 -4.69 -16.66
CA GLY A 42 -7.27 -4.79 -17.43
C GLY A 42 -7.53 -4.74 -18.94
N GLY A 43 -6.45 -4.63 -19.68
CA GLY A 43 -6.47 -4.60 -21.13
C GLY A 43 -5.10 -4.27 -21.69
N ASN A 44 -5.08 -3.50 -22.77
CA ASN A 44 -3.85 -3.08 -23.44
C ASN A 44 -3.70 -1.55 -23.52
N ASP A 45 -4.55 -0.80 -22.84
CA ASP A 45 -4.60 0.67 -22.89
C ASP A 45 -4.04 1.29 -21.61
N ASP A 46 -2.72 1.47 -21.57
CA ASP A 46 -2.05 2.16 -20.46
C ASP A 46 -2.52 3.63 -20.31
N THR A 47 -3.15 4.20 -21.34
CA THR A 47 -3.68 5.56 -21.31
C THR A 47 -5.17 5.64 -20.94
N ASP A 48 -5.76 4.52 -20.51
CA ASP A 48 -7.16 4.46 -20.09
C ASP A 48 -7.47 5.56 -19.06
N ASN A 49 -8.63 6.19 -19.25
CA ASN A 49 -9.16 7.22 -18.38
C ASN A 49 -10.43 6.68 -17.72
N SER A 50 -10.28 6.21 -16.49
CA SER A 50 -11.37 5.72 -15.65
C SER A 50 -12.07 6.84 -14.85
N GLY A 51 -11.71 8.10 -15.08
CA GLY A 51 -12.35 9.27 -14.49
C GLY A 51 -11.44 10.13 -13.60
N ILE A 52 -12.06 10.85 -12.67
CA ILE A 52 -11.40 11.81 -11.78
C ILE A 52 -11.90 11.62 -10.34
N ILE A 53 -10.98 11.45 -9.40
CA ILE A 53 -11.21 11.49 -7.96
C ILE A 53 -10.41 12.65 -7.37
N ARG A 54 -11.12 13.52 -6.64
CA ARG A 54 -10.53 14.62 -5.87
C ARG A 54 -11.26 14.75 -4.53
N TYR A 55 -10.50 14.82 -3.43
CA TYR A 55 -11.02 15.06 -2.08
C TYR A 55 -12.04 13.99 -1.65
N LEU A 56 -11.56 12.75 -1.58
CA LEU A 56 -12.37 11.60 -1.21
C LEU A 56 -11.95 11.06 0.16
N ILE A 57 -12.91 10.97 1.09
CA ILE A 57 -12.74 10.22 2.35
C ILE A 57 -13.37 8.84 2.18
N LEU A 58 -12.68 7.78 2.56
CA LEU A 58 -13.17 6.41 2.69
C LEU A 58 -12.98 6.03 4.16
N ASN A 59 -14.07 5.75 4.87
CA ASN A 59 -14.02 5.45 6.30
C ASN A 59 -14.70 4.12 6.59
N ASN A 60 -14.11 3.31 7.48
CA ASN A 60 -14.66 2.04 7.94
C ASN A 60 -14.91 1.04 6.79
N THR A 61 -13.93 0.98 5.86
CA THR A 61 -13.93 0.11 4.67
C THR A 61 -13.32 -1.26 4.98
N GLY A 62 -13.32 -2.14 3.99
CA GLY A 62 -12.59 -3.41 4.02
C GLY A 62 -13.39 -4.63 4.42
N ALA A 63 -14.67 -4.67 4.04
CA ALA A 63 -15.54 -5.78 4.40
C ALA A 63 -15.03 -7.13 3.90
N LYS A 64 -14.97 -8.14 4.77
CA LYS A 64 -14.66 -9.51 4.38
C LYS A 64 -15.93 -10.23 3.92
N SER A 65 -15.99 -10.66 2.66
CA SER A 65 -17.10 -11.45 2.11
C SER A 65 -16.95 -12.95 2.37
N SER A 66 -15.70 -13.43 2.48
CA SER A 66 -15.36 -14.79 2.90
C SER A 66 -13.93 -14.83 3.43
N ALA A 67 -13.43 -16.00 3.86
CA ALA A 67 -12.05 -16.17 4.29
C ALA A 67 -10.99 -15.94 3.18
N ASN A 68 -11.40 -15.82 1.91
CA ASN A 68 -10.51 -15.57 0.77
C ASN A 68 -11.01 -14.43 -0.13
N ILE A 69 -12.00 -13.65 0.32
CA ILE A 69 -12.54 -12.52 -0.46
C ILE A 69 -12.67 -11.35 0.50
N GLU A 70 -11.78 -10.40 0.34
CA GLU A 70 -11.62 -9.24 1.18
C GLU A 70 -11.64 -8.00 0.29
N HIS A 71 -11.94 -6.86 0.88
CA HIS A 71 -12.13 -5.60 0.17
C HIS A 71 -11.07 -4.63 0.70
N ASN A 72 -10.60 -3.72 -0.14
CA ASN A 72 -9.68 -2.67 0.31
C ASN A 72 -10.40 -1.35 0.59
N GLY A 73 -9.66 -0.35 1.06
CA GLY A 73 -10.17 1.02 1.12
C GLY A 73 -10.41 1.56 -0.28
N LEU A 74 -9.36 1.55 -1.09
CA LEU A 74 -9.38 1.90 -2.50
C LEU A 74 -8.71 0.79 -3.33
N THR A 75 -9.48 0.10 -4.17
CA THR A 75 -8.98 -0.91 -5.10
C THR A 75 -8.86 -0.33 -6.51
N LEU A 76 -7.67 -0.44 -7.10
CA LEU A 76 -7.37 0.09 -8.44
C LEU A 76 -6.96 -1.04 -9.38
N ASN A 77 -7.96 -1.52 -10.11
CA ASN A 77 -7.86 -2.68 -10.98
C ASN A 77 -7.50 -2.27 -12.41
N GLY A 78 -6.23 -2.39 -12.80
CA GLY A 78 -5.76 -2.09 -14.16
C GLY A 78 -6.07 -0.66 -14.61
N VAL A 79 -5.95 0.32 -13.70
CA VAL A 79 -6.29 1.72 -14.00
C VAL A 79 -5.17 2.40 -14.80
N GLY A 80 -5.54 3.10 -15.87
CA GLY A 80 -4.60 3.80 -16.76
C GLY A 80 -4.19 5.19 -16.28
N ASN A 81 -3.06 5.68 -16.80
CA ASN A 81 -2.51 7.00 -16.46
C ASN A 81 -3.27 8.20 -17.04
N GLY A 82 -4.33 7.96 -17.82
CA GLY A 82 -5.30 8.99 -18.19
C GLY A 82 -6.26 9.36 -17.05
N THR A 83 -6.29 8.55 -15.98
CA THR A 83 -7.13 8.74 -14.79
C THR A 83 -6.47 9.69 -13.80
N ILE A 84 -7.25 10.56 -13.14
CA ILE A 84 -6.74 11.44 -12.09
C ILE A 84 -7.24 10.96 -10.74
N ILE A 85 -6.33 10.63 -9.82
CA ILE A 85 -6.66 10.31 -8.44
C ILE A 85 -5.78 11.16 -7.53
N GLU A 86 -6.39 12.12 -6.83
CA GLU A 86 -5.66 12.94 -5.88
C GLU A 86 -6.48 13.32 -4.64
N ASN A 87 -5.79 13.54 -3.52
CA ASN A 87 -6.40 13.92 -2.24
C ASN A 87 -7.41 12.86 -1.77
N VAL A 88 -6.90 11.69 -1.40
CA VAL A 88 -7.68 10.58 -0.85
C VAL A 88 -7.32 10.39 0.62
N PHE A 89 -8.32 10.14 1.47
CA PHE A 89 -8.14 9.82 2.87
C PHE A 89 -8.87 8.53 3.20
N VAL A 90 -8.12 7.46 3.45
CA VAL A 90 -8.63 6.17 3.92
C VAL A 90 -8.43 6.07 5.42
N LYS A 91 -9.49 5.76 6.16
CA LYS A 91 -9.48 5.66 7.61
C LYS A 91 -10.17 4.39 8.07
N ASN A 92 -9.54 3.66 9.00
CA ASN A 92 -10.07 2.46 9.62
C ASN A 92 -10.50 1.43 8.55
N CYS A 93 -9.57 1.03 7.68
CA CYS A 93 -9.82 -0.06 6.74
C CYS A 93 -9.53 -1.40 7.45
N ALA A 94 -10.38 -2.41 7.28
CA ALA A 94 -10.18 -3.75 7.86
C ALA A 94 -9.26 -4.65 7.02
N ASP A 95 -8.53 -4.02 6.10
CA ASP A 95 -7.66 -4.61 5.09
C ASP A 95 -6.74 -3.46 4.60
N ASP A 96 -6.24 -3.53 3.38
CA ASP A 96 -5.36 -2.51 2.82
C ASP A 96 -6.00 -1.13 2.67
N GLY A 97 -5.18 -0.10 2.88
CA GLY A 97 -5.58 1.28 2.63
C GLY A 97 -5.89 1.54 1.15
N VAL A 98 -4.95 1.17 0.29
CA VAL A 98 -5.08 1.18 -1.16
C VAL A 98 -4.33 -0.01 -1.72
N GLU A 99 -4.93 -0.66 -2.70
CA GLU A 99 -4.28 -1.76 -3.42
C GLU A 99 -4.37 -1.55 -4.94
N PHE A 100 -3.22 -1.64 -5.61
CA PHE A 100 -3.12 -1.58 -7.06
C PHE A 100 -3.00 -2.99 -7.65
N PHE A 101 -3.97 -3.39 -8.47
CA PHE A 101 -3.87 -4.60 -9.27
C PHE A 101 -3.46 -4.23 -10.70
N GLY A 102 -2.16 -4.09 -10.93
CA GLY A 102 -1.60 -3.71 -12.23
C GLY A 102 -1.93 -2.28 -12.65
N GLY A 103 -1.77 -1.99 -13.94
CA GLY A 103 -2.02 -0.67 -14.52
C GLY A 103 -0.88 0.34 -14.37
N THR A 104 -1.17 1.59 -14.69
CA THR A 104 -0.18 2.68 -14.80
C THR A 104 -0.62 3.97 -14.12
N VAL A 105 -1.77 3.97 -13.43
CA VAL A 105 -2.31 5.15 -12.76
C VAL A 105 -1.31 5.75 -11.79
N ASP A 106 -1.22 7.08 -11.80
CA ASP A 106 -0.51 7.86 -10.80
C ASP A 106 -1.51 8.32 -9.72
N ILE A 107 -1.11 8.24 -8.44
CA ILE A 107 -1.85 8.83 -7.32
C ILE A 107 -1.01 9.91 -6.66
N LYS A 108 -1.67 11.00 -6.27
CA LYS A 108 -1.07 12.06 -5.45
C LYS A 108 -1.85 12.36 -4.18
N ASN A 109 -1.17 12.56 -3.05
CA ASN A 109 -1.77 12.94 -1.77
C ASN A 109 -2.78 11.89 -1.27
N ILE A 110 -2.28 10.78 -0.74
CA ILE A 110 -3.10 9.79 -0.04
C ILE A 110 -2.70 9.67 1.43
N LEU A 111 -3.70 9.69 2.32
CA LEU A 111 -3.54 9.46 3.75
C LEU A 111 -4.24 8.16 4.11
N CYS A 112 -3.54 7.22 4.73
CA CYS A 112 -4.07 5.98 5.27
C CYS A 112 -3.90 5.98 6.79
N VAL A 113 -5.00 5.91 7.54
CA VAL A 113 -5.01 5.90 9.02
C VAL A 113 -5.61 4.58 9.49
N ASN A 114 -4.88 3.84 10.32
CA ASN A 114 -5.36 2.60 10.97
C ASN A 114 -5.91 1.58 9.96
N THR A 115 -5.14 1.25 8.92
CA THR A 115 -5.39 0.09 8.07
C THR A 115 -5.00 -1.17 8.84
N ASP A 116 -5.82 -2.21 8.75
CA ASP A 116 -5.61 -3.45 9.50
C ASP A 116 -4.48 -4.29 8.89
N ASP A 117 -4.39 -4.31 7.56
CA ASP A 117 -3.24 -4.87 6.83
C ASP A 117 -2.33 -3.75 6.30
N ASP A 118 -2.01 -3.74 5.01
CA ASP A 118 -0.99 -2.88 4.44
C ASP A 118 -1.50 -1.45 4.21
N MET A 119 -0.67 -0.45 4.52
CA MET A 119 -1.09 0.94 4.29
C MET A 119 -1.17 1.26 2.78
N PHE A 120 -0.29 0.65 2.00
CA PHE A 120 -0.19 0.76 0.54
C PHE A 120 0.27 -0.59 -0.01
N ASP A 121 -0.51 -1.22 -0.87
CA ASP A 121 -0.13 -2.46 -1.54
C ASP A 121 -0.23 -2.32 -3.06
N TYR A 122 0.62 -3.02 -3.79
CA TYR A 122 0.47 -3.25 -5.21
C TYR A 122 0.91 -4.65 -5.60
N THR A 123 0.19 -5.19 -6.57
CA THR A 123 0.49 -6.45 -7.23
C THR A 123 0.25 -6.30 -8.74
N GLN A 124 0.31 -7.43 -9.44
CA GLN A 124 -0.10 -7.55 -10.84
C GLN A 124 0.54 -6.57 -11.82
N GLY A 125 1.77 -6.14 -11.54
CA GLY A 125 2.55 -5.36 -12.48
C GLY A 125 2.29 -3.86 -12.47
N TRP A 126 1.85 -3.28 -11.36
CA TRP A 126 1.62 -1.84 -11.29
C TRP A 126 2.93 -1.06 -11.49
N ARG A 127 2.86 -0.05 -12.37
CA ARG A 127 4.01 0.67 -12.90
C ARG A 127 3.74 2.17 -13.05
N GLY A 128 2.90 2.68 -12.17
CA GLY A 128 2.62 4.11 -12.02
C GLY A 128 3.50 4.78 -10.94
N THR A 129 3.02 5.92 -10.48
CA THR A 129 3.67 6.74 -9.45
C THR A 129 2.76 6.94 -8.24
N LEU A 130 3.30 6.77 -7.04
CA LEU A 130 2.66 7.22 -5.80
C LEU A 130 3.45 8.42 -5.25
N ASP A 131 2.82 9.59 -5.25
CA ASP A 131 3.42 10.84 -4.76
C ASP A 131 2.70 11.35 -3.51
N ASN A 132 3.47 11.66 -2.47
CA ASN A 132 2.98 12.25 -1.24
C ASN A 132 1.97 11.34 -0.51
N ALA A 133 2.46 10.24 0.02
CA ALA A 133 1.67 9.23 0.72
C ALA A 133 2.00 9.22 2.22
N TYR A 134 0.99 9.21 3.08
CA TYR A 134 1.16 9.19 4.54
C TYR A 134 0.38 8.03 5.13
N GLY A 135 1.08 7.04 5.67
CA GLY A 135 0.50 5.94 6.43
C GLY A 135 0.73 6.16 7.93
N ILE A 136 -0.31 5.96 8.74
CA ILE A 136 -0.22 6.12 10.19
C ILE A 136 -1.04 5.07 10.93
N TRP A 137 -0.40 4.49 11.93
CA TRP A 137 -1.09 3.79 13.01
C TRP A 137 -1.10 4.66 14.25
N GLU A 138 -2.30 4.93 14.74
CA GLU A 138 -2.52 5.77 15.91
C GLU A 138 -2.20 5.02 17.20
N LYS A 139 -2.10 5.80 18.29
CA LYS A 139 -1.87 5.23 19.61
C LYS A 139 -3.01 4.29 20.00
N GLY A 140 -2.64 3.08 20.42
CA GLY A 140 -3.58 2.04 20.82
C GLY A 140 -4.15 1.22 19.66
N PHE A 141 -3.77 1.51 18.41
CA PHE A 141 -4.11 0.64 17.28
C PHE A 141 -3.40 -0.70 17.41
N THR A 142 -4.10 -1.77 17.02
CA THR A 142 -3.59 -3.14 16.93
C THR A 142 -4.12 -3.73 15.64
N SER A 143 -3.25 -4.39 14.88
CA SER A 143 -3.66 -5.12 13.68
C SER A 143 -4.17 -6.52 14.06
N THR A 144 -5.17 -7.01 13.33
CA THR A 144 -5.62 -8.40 13.41
C THR A 144 -4.96 -9.32 12.38
N GLU A 145 -4.19 -8.74 11.45
CA GLU A 145 -3.53 -9.46 10.37
C GLU A 145 -2.21 -10.08 10.80
N ALA A 146 -1.83 -11.13 10.09
CA ALA A 146 -0.61 -11.87 10.38
C ALA A 146 0.64 -11.11 9.94
N ASP A 147 0.53 -10.23 8.96
CA ASP A 147 1.67 -9.58 8.37
C ASP A 147 1.45 -8.16 7.86
N PRO A 148 0.96 -7.25 8.73
CA PRO A 148 0.73 -5.86 8.35
C PRO A 148 2.01 -5.08 8.08
N ARG A 149 1.97 -4.23 7.05
CA ARG A 149 3.13 -3.50 6.51
C ARG A 149 2.83 -2.04 6.23
N GLY A 150 3.93 -1.28 6.14
CA GLY A 150 3.88 0.09 5.67
C GLY A 150 3.65 0.17 4.16
N LEU A 151 4.28 -0.74 3.42
CA LEU A 151 4.11 -0.87 1.98
C LEU A 151 4.43 -2.31 1.55
N GLU A 152 3.52 -2.92 0.80
CA GLU A 152 3.71 -4.20 0.13
C GLU A 152 3.82 -4.04 -1.38
N GLY A 153 4.48 -5.00 -2.01
CA GLY A 153 4.85 -4.94 -3.40
C GLY A 153 5.16 -6.29 -3.99
N ASP A 154 4.21 -6.81 -4.75
CA ASP A 154 4.30 -8.01 -5.55
C ASP A 154 4.56 -7.69 -7.02
N GLY A 155 5.46 -8.44 -7.64
CA GLY A 155 5.91 -8.13 -9.01
C GLY A 155 4.89 -8.54 -10.06
N ASN A 156 4.38 -9.76 -9.95
CA ASN A 156 3.36 -10.29 -10.84
C ASN A 156 2.11 -10.68 -10.04
N LEU A 157 1.27 -11.57 -10.57
CA LEU A 157 0.09 -12.13 -9.91
C LEU A 157 0.45 -12.93 -8.64
N ASP A 158 0.93 -12.26 -7.59
CA ASP A 158 1.35 -12.79 -6.30
C ASP A 158 2.40 -13.91 -6.40
N GLY A 159 3.29 -13.77 -7.38
CA GLY A 159 4.31 -14.75 -7.73
C GLY A 159 3.79 -15.97 -8.49
N ASN A 160 2.51 -16.02 -8.84
CA ASN A 160 1.91 -17.11 -9.59
C ASN A 160 2.20 -17.02 -11.10
N ALA A 161 2.78 -15.92 -11.57
CA ALA A 161 3.17 -15.70 -12.97
C ALA A 161 4.65 -15.23 -13.12
N PRO A 162 5.64 -15.97 -12.57
CA PRO A 162 7.02 -15.50 -12.46
C PRO A 162 7.76 -15.40 -13.80
N THR A 163 7.21 -15.97 -14.87
CA THR A 163 7.76 -15.90 -16.23
C THR A 163 7.19 -14.74 -17.06
N CYS A 164 6.21 -14.00 -16.54
CA CYS A 164 5.66 -12.84 -17.24
C CYS A 164 6.71 -11.72 -17.29
N GLY A 165 6.87 -11.11 -18.48
CA GLY A 165 7.88 -10.08 -18.70
C GLY A 165 7.51 -8.71 -18.10
N LEU A 166 6.23 -8.47 -17.86
CA LEU A 166 5.76 -7.28 -17.14
C LEU A 166 5.75 -7.60 -15.64
N GLN A 167 6.50 -6.82 -14.86
CA GLN A 167 6.52 -6.89 -13.40
C GLN A 167 6.25 -5.47 -12.86
N SER A 168 5.87 -5.38 -11.60
CA SER A 168 5.71 -4.08 -10.93
C SER A 168 7.05 -3.36 -10.97
N ASP A 169 7.07 -2.17 -11.58
CA ASP A 169 8.23 -1.29 -11.69
C ASP A 169 7.73 0.15 -11.52
N ASN A 170 7.63 0.58 -10.27
CA ASN A 170 6.96 1.83 -9.90
C ASN A 170 7.92 2.85 -9.29
N ASN A 171 7.43 4.10 -9.24
CA ASN A 171 8.11 5.19 -8.56
C ASN A 171 7.26 5.68 -7.39
N ILE A 172 7.82 5.62 -6.19
CA ILE A 172 7.17 6.15 -4.99
C ILE A 172 8.01 7.31 -4.49
N LYS A 173 7.38 8.44 -4.16
CA LYS A 173 8.11 9.59 -3.64
C LYS A 173 7.32 10.33 -2.56
N ASN A 174 8.05 10.89 -1.60
CA ASN A 174 7.46 11.60 -0.46
C ASN A 174 6.53 10.67 0.35
N LEU A 175 7.07 9.54 0.81
CA LEU A 175 6.33 8.55 1.60
C LEU A 175 6.63 8.72 3.09
N THR A 176 5.63 8.76 3.94
CA THR A 176 5.81 8.70 5.40
C THR A 176 5.09 7.50 5.97
N ILE A 177 5.78 6.70 6.79
CA ILE A 177 5.21 5.68 7.67
C ILE A 177 5.39 6.16 9.11
N ASP A 178 4.29 6.49 9.78
CA ASP A 178 4.26 7.04 11.15
C ASP A 178 3.59 6.05 12.10
N LEU A 179 4.38 5.36 12.91
CA LEU A 179 3.86 4.41 13.89
C LEU A 179 3.67 5.11 15.22
N LYS A 180 2.53 4.94 15.90
CA LYS A 180 2.31 5.43 17.27
C LYS A 180 1.88 4.32 18.20
N ILE A 181 2.22 3.08 17.86
CA ILE A 181 1.80 1.89 18.60
C ILE A 181 2.63 1.72 19.88
N ASP A 182 2.03 1.04 20.85
CA ASP A 182 2.66 0.79 22.15
C ASP A 182 3.85 -0.16 22.00
N LEU A 183 4.90 0.07 22.79
CA LEU A 183 6.05 -0.83 22.85
C LEU A 183 5.65 -2.15 23.51
N VAL A 184 5.82 -3.26 22.80
CA VAL A 184 5.62 -4.60 23.34
C VAL A 184 6.93 -5.30 23.69
N THR A 185 6.90 -6.15 24.72
CA THR A 185 7.91 -7.20 24.92
C THR A 185 7.83 -8.16 23.74
N ALA A 186 8.97 -8.43 23.08
CA ALA A 186 9.09 -9.13 21.80
C ALA A 186 8.04 -10.22 21.47
N ASN A 187 7.59 -10.23 20.20
CA ASN A 187 6.78 -11.27 19.51
C ASN A 187 5.25 -11.22 19.62
N ASP A 188 4.63 -10.09 20.00
CA ASP A 188 3.19 -9.89 19.80
C ASP A 188 2.93 -9.33 18.40
N ILE A 189 2.50 -10.19 17.48
CA ILE A 189 2.31 -9.85 16.06
C ILE A 189 1.26 -8.76 15.85
N THR A 190 0.28 -8.67 16.75
CA THR A 190 -0.81 -7.68 16.69
C THR A 190 -0.36 -6.25 16.99
N LYS A 191 0.88 -6.08 17.48
CA LYS A 191 1.44 -4.81 17.98
C LYS A 191 2.84 -4.52 17.41
N GLN A 192 3.14 -5.07 16.25
CA GLN A 192 4.37 -4.78 15.53
C GLN A 192 4.07 -4.61 14.05
N MET A 193 4.86 -3.80 13.37
CA MET A 193 4.87 -3.79 11.93
C MET A 193 5.81 -4.87 11.43
N MET A 194 5.32 -5.79 10.61
CA MET A 194 6.15 -6.90 10.13
C MET A 194 7.23 -6.39 9.18
N ASP A 195 6.84 -5.62 8.17
CA ASP A 195 7.78 -5.01 7.26
C ASP A 195 7.38 -3.56 7.02
N VAL A 196 8.33 -2.62 7.03
CA VAL A 196 8.00 -1.26 6.60
C VAL A 196 7.89 -1.21 5.07
N PHE A 197 8.81 -1.88 4.38
CA PHE A 197 8.77 -2.08 2.94
C PHE A 197 8.95 -3.58 2.65
N MET A 198 7.94 -4.21 2.07
CA MET A 198 8.03 -5.53 1.46
C MET A 198 8.05 -5.39 -0.06
N ILE A 199 9.11 -5.87 -0.71
CA ILE A 199 9.26 -5.83 -2.17
C ILE A 199 9.70 -7.21 -2.63
N ARG A 200 8.80 -7.99 -3.21
CA ARG A 200 9.02 -9.42 -3.45
C ARG A 200 8.58 -9.87 -4.84
N ARG A 201 8.85 -11.13 -5.16
CA ARG A 201 8.33 -11.81 -6.37
C ARG A 201 8.58 -11.02 -7.67
N SER A 202 9.82 -10.56 -7.84
CA SER A 202 10.33 -9.73 -8.96
C SER A 202 9.84 -8.29 -9.03
N ALA A 203 9.08 -7.78 -8.04
CA ALA A 203 8.74 -6.37 -7.94
C ALA A 203 9.99 -5.50 -7.88
N LYS A 204 9.92 -4.34 -8.52
CA LYS A 204 10.92 -3.29 -8.45
C LYS A 204 10.26 -2.00 -8.01
N SER A 205 10.84 -1.37 -7.00
CA SER A 205 10.37 -0.07 -6.53
C SER A 205 11.52 0.88 -6.35
N ASN A 206 11.33 2.10 -6.84
CA ASN A 206 12.22 3.21 -6.58
C ASN A 206 11.51 4.18 -5.63
N ILE A 207 11.88 4.13 -4.35
CA ILE A 207 11.30 4.94 -3.29
C ILE A 207 12.25 6.09 -2.95
N ALA A 208 11.82 7.32 -3.21
CA ALA A 208 12.59 8.54 -2.94
C ALA A 208 11.96 9.37 -1.82
N ASN A 209 12.79 10.01 -0.99
CA ASN A 209 12.32 10.86 0.10
C ASN A 209 11.30 10.15 1.01
N ALA A 210 11.62 8.93 1.47
CA ALA A 210 10.82 8.25 2.48
C ALA A 210 11.21 8.67 3.91
N LEU A 211 10.24 8.67 4.83
CA LEU A 211 10.43 8.89 6.25
C LEU A 211 9.70 7.80 7.04
N VAL A 212 10.41 7.13 7.94
CA VAL A 212 9.84 6.17 8.89
C VAL A 212 10.05 6.74 10.28
N LYS A 213 8.98 6.88 11.06
CA LYS A 213 9.05 7.53 12.37
C LYS A 213 8.07 7.00 13.40
N GLY A 214 8.30 7.40 14.65
CA GLY A 214 7.35 7.25 15.75
C GLY A 214 7.68 6.14 16.75
N THR A 215 6.69 5.45 17.29
CA THR A 215 6.87 4.46 18.35
C THR A 215 6.40 3.07 17.95
N GLY A 216 6.96 2.04 18.58
CA GLY A 216 6.61 0.65 18.32
C GLY A 216 7.81 -0.19 17.91
N TYR A 217 7.52 -1.41 17.46
CA TYR A 217 8.50 -2.36 16.96
C TYR A 217 8.26 -2.66 15.48
N VAL A 218 9.34 -2.65 14.70
CA VAL A 218 9.39 -3.05 13.30
C VAL A 218 10.23 -4.31 13.21
N VAL A 219 9.72 -5.39 12.61
CA VAL A 219 10.49 -6.63 12.47
C VAL A 219 11.55 -6.47 11.39
N THR A 220 11.17 -6.03 10.18
CA THR A 220 12.11 -5.71 9.09
C THR A 220 11.84 -4.33 8.52
N LEU A 221 12.89 -3.52 8.31
CA LEU A 221 12.72 -2.26 7.60
C LEU A 221 12.51 -2.49 6.09
N LEU A 222 13.40 -3.24 5.44
CA LEU A 222 13.25 -3.64 4.04
C LEU A 222 13.30 -5.16 3.89
N ASN A 223 12.19 -5.77 3.51
CA ASN A 223 12.11 -7.19 3.21
C ASN A 223 11.99 -7.40 1.71
N MET A 224 12.97 -8.11 1.15
CA MET A 224 13.08 -8.37 -0.28
C MET A 224 12.75 -9.80 -0.66
N ASN A 225 12.33 -10.65 0.30
CA ASN A 225 12.26 -12.09 0.11
C ASN A 225 11.04 -12.71 0.80
N ASP A 226 10.35 -13.59 0.07
CA ASP A 226 9.42 -14.56 0.63
C ASP A 226 9.66 -15.98 0.06
N LYS A 227 8.72 -16.91 0.32
CA LYS A 227 8.81 -18.29 -0.17
C LYS A 227 8.57 -18.44 -1.69
N LYS A 228 7.95 -17.45 -2.34
CA LYS A 228 7.61 -17.47 -3.77
C LYS A 228 8.65 -16.75 -4.64
N GLY A 229 9.45 -15.84 -4.08
CA GLY A 229 10.60 -15.28 -4.76
C GLY A 229 11.08 -13.95 -4.20
N ALA A 230 12.34 -13.62 -4.54
CA ALA A 230 12.93 -12.34 -4.21
C ALA A 230 12.33 -11.20 -5.05
N GLY A 231 12.34 -9.98 -4.52
CA GLY A 231 12.15 -8.76 -5.30
C GLY A 231 13.34 -8.51 -6.23
N ASN A 232 13.20 -7.54 -7.12
CA ASN A 232 14.27 -7.12 -8.01
C ASN A 232 15.40 -6.49 -7.18
N PRO A 233 16.66 -6.94 -7.30
CA PRO A 233 17.78 -6.42 -6.51
C PRO A 233 18.12 -4.95 -6.80
N ASN A 234 17.60 -4.40 -7.90
CA ASN A 234 17.72 -2.97 -8.23
C ASN A 234 16.62 -2.10 -7.60
N SER A 235 15.77 -2.67 -6.73
CA SER A 235 14.87 -1.87 -5.91
C SER A 235 15.69 -0.94 -5.01
N ASN A 236 15.35 0.34 -5.03
CA ASN A 236 16.10 1.40 -4.37
C ASN A 236 15.23 2.18 -3.42
N ILE A 237 15.51 2.07 -2.13
CA ILE A 237 14.74 2.68 -1.06
C ILE A 237 15.61 3.74 -0.39
N ASN A 238 15.29 5.01 -0.60
CA ASN A 238 15.95 6.15 0.04
C ASN A 238 15.08 6.65 1.20
N VAL A 239 15.53 6.43 2.44
CA VAL A 239 14.70 6.58 3.64
C VAL A 239 15.43 7.27 4.79
N ASN A 240 14.73 8.12 5.52
CA ASN A 240 15.15 8.59 6.85
C ASN A 240 14.40 7.79 7.92
N ILE A 241 15.08 7.36 8.97
CA ILE A 241 14.46 6.75 10.14
C ILE A 241 14.61 7.75 11.28
N LYS A 242 13.51 8.34 11.71
CA LYS A 242 13.53 9.43 12.68
C LYS A 242 12.67 9.11 13.88
N ASP A 243 13.22 9.27 15.07
CA ASP A 243 12.50 9.13 16.34
C ASP A 243 11.84 7.74 16.54
N LEU A 244 12.26 6.71 15.80
CA LEU A 244 11.76 5.34 15.98
C LEU A 244 12.26 4.79 17.33
N THR A 245 11.36 4.58 18.28
CA THR A 245 11.72 4.23 19.68
C THR A 245 12.49 2.92 19.83
N THR A 246 12.42 2.04 18.82
CA THR A 246 13.18 0.78 18.79
C THR A 246 13.73 0.58 17.39
N ALA A 247 15.00 0.20 17.30
CA ALA A 247 15.60 -0.13 16.00
C ALA A 247 14.86 -1.33 15.37
N PRO A 248 14.70 -1.37 14.03
CA PRO A 248 14.15 -2.54 13.37
C PRO A 248 14.91 -3.81 13.73
N GLY A 249 14.21 -4.94 13.89
CA GLY A 249 14.83 -6.24 14.16
C GLY A 249 15.84 -6.64 13.08
N LYS A 250 15.59 -6.24 11.83
CA LYS A 250 16.52 -6.31 10.69
C LYS A 250 16.39 -5.05 9.84
N GLU A 251 17.51 -4.51 9.38
CA GLU A 251 17.48 -3.41 8.40
C GLU A 251 17.09 -3.92 7.01
N ILE A 252 17.64 -5.06 6.58
CA ILE A 252 17.33 -5.66 5.29
C ILE A 252 17.26 -7.19 5.39
N ASN A 253 16.27 -7.79 4.74
CA ASN A 253 16.16 -9.23 4.52
C ASN A 253 16.15 -9.53 3.02
N GLY A 254 17.28 -9.96 2.46
CA GLY A 254 17.45 -10.23 1.04
C GLY A 254 18.34 -9.22 0.33
N THR A 255 18.19 -9.09 -0.99
CA THR A 255 19.05 -8.22 -1.81
C THR A 255 18.23 -7.06 -2.38
N GLY A 256 18.63 -5.85 -2.03
CA GLY A 256 18.05 -4.59 -2.49
C GLY A 256 18.94 -3.43 -2.04
N ILE A 257 18.65 -2.22 -2.51
CA ILE A 257 19.43 -1.03 -2.19
C ILE A 257 18.68 -0.22 -1.13
N LEU A 258 19.20 -0.21 0.10
CA LEU A 258 18.67 0.60 1.20
C LEU A 258 19.62 1.77 1.49
N ASN A 259 19.20 2.98 1.13
CA ASN A 259 19.95 4.22 1.31
C ASN A 259 19.35 5.01 2.47
N LYS A 260 20.02 5.02 3.63
CA LYS A 260 19.61 5.85 4.77
C LYS A 260 20.09 7.30 4.57
N ASN A 261 19.16 8.26 4.54
CA ASN A 261 19.46 9.66 4.30
C ASN A 261 18.63 10.58 5.20
N GLU A 262 19.30 11.24 6.14
CA GLU A 262 18.66 12.13 7.13
C GLU A 262 18.00 13.38 6.52
N THR A 263 18.33 13.74 5.28
CA THR A 263 17.70 14.89 4.60
C THR A 263 16.28 14.58 4.13
N ASN A 264 15.86 13.30 4.12
CA ASN A 264 14.50 12.98 3.73
C ASN A 264 13.52 13.39 4.83
N ILE A 265 12.44 14.03 4.40
CA ILE A 265 11.39 14.57 5.26
C ILE A 265 10.04 13.86 5.07
N GLY A 266 9.94 12.94 4.09
CA GLY A 266 8.72 12.20 3.80
C GLY A 266 7.65 13.05 3.11
N ALA A 267 6.40 12.68 3.34
CA ALA A 267 5.21 13.37 2.85
C ALA A 267 5.03 14.77 3.46
N ASP A 268 4.60 15.72 2.62
CA ASP A 268 4.10 17.03 3.03
C ASP A 268 2.70 16.89 3.66
N LYS A 269 2.69 16.98 4.99
CA LYS A 269 1.45 16.89 5.79
C LYS A 269 0.43 17.99 5.47
N THR A 270 0.86 19.14 4.98
CA THR A 270 -0.05 20.27 4.72
C THR A 270 -1.01 19.99 3.56
N ALA A 271 -0.64 19.08 2.66
CA ALA A 271 -1.50 18.57 1.59
C ALA A 271 -2.75 17.85 2.13
N PHE A 272 -2.73 17.40 3.39
CA PHE A 272 -3.85 16.71 4.03
C PHE A 272 -4.71 17.61 4.92
N ASN A 273 -4.46 18.93 4.99
CA ASN A 273 -5.24 19.83 5.86
C ASN A 273 -6.75 19.79 5.61
N TRP A 274 -7.17 19.46 4.38
CA TRP A 274 -8.58 19.32 4.00
C TRP A 274 -9.30 18.18 4.74
N THR A 275 -8.57 17.16 5.20
CA THR A 275 -9.14 16.03 5.94
C THR A 275 -9.52 16.41 7.37
N LYS A 276 -8.97 17.51 7.90
CA LYS A 276 -9.02 17.91 9.31
C LYS A 276 -8.39 16.87 10.26
N TYR A 277 -7.57 15.96 9.73
CA TYR A 277 -6.82 15.00 10.53
C TYR A 277 -5.76 15.71 11.38
N ALA A 278 -5.62 15.28 12.64
CA ALA A 278 -4.65 15.83 13.58
C ALA A 278 -3.44 14.90 13.70
N PHE A 279 -2.32 15.29 13.09
CA PHE A 279 -1.06 14.55 13.08
C PHE A 279 -0.33 14.56 14.42
#